data_AF-A0A9E1IVJ7-F1
#
_entry.id   AF-A0A9E1IVJ7-F1
#
_cell.length_a   1.000
_cell.length_b   1.000
_cell.length_c   1.000
_cell.angle_alpha   90.00
_cell.angle_beta   90.00
_cell.angle_gamma   90.00
#
_symmetry.space_group_name_H-M   'P 1'
#
loop_
_entity.id
_entity.type
_entity.pdbx_description
1 polymer ?
#
loop_
_entity_poly.entity_id
_entity_poly.type
_entity_poly.pdbx_seq_one_letter_code
_entity_poly.pdbx_strand_id
1 'polypeptide(L)'
;MEDEEVYEKYGDTPLYFSHYYNFLFVFKSAVLDNGDQVFLHLGGNMEKVSALVVDANEPMTLNENGDNEIAFIKNKEVLWKQDLE
;
A
#
# COMPACT_ATOMS: atom_id res chain seq x y z
N MET A 1 -11.97 8.64 9.28
CA MET A 1 -11.38 9.34 8.12
C MET A 1 -12.03 8.69 6.93
N GLU A 2 -12.78 9.45 6.16
CA GLU A 2 -13.30 8.94 4.89
C GLU A 2 -12.10 8.74 3.95
N ASP A 3 -12.16 7.73 3.09
CA ASP A 3 -10.99 7.27 2.33
C ASP A 3 -10.41 8.34 1.39
N GLU A 4 -11.25 9.26 0.90
CA GLU A 4 -10.80 10.46 0.17
C GLU A 4 -9.82 11.31 0.99
N GLU A 5 -10.05 11.47 2.29
CA GLU A 5 -9.14 12.21 3.17
C GLU A 5 -7.78 11.49 3.33
N VAL A 6 -7.74 10.16 3.20
CA VAL A 6 -6.50 9.37 3.27
C VAL A 6 -5.70 9.56 1.99
N TYR A 7 -6.33 9.48 0.82
CA TYR A 7 -5.66 9.67 -0.46
C TYR A 7 -5.21 11.12 -0.67
N GLU A 8 -6.04 12.11 -0.33
CA GLU A 8 -5.63 13.52 -0.38
C GLU A 8 -4.41 13.79 0.51
N LYS A 9 -4.33 13.11 1.67
CA LYS A 9 -3.27 13.34 2.64
C LYS A 9 -1.98 12.55 2.36
N TYR A 10 -2.09 11.32 1.87
CA TYR A 10 -0.96 10.40 1.75
C TYR A 10 -0.70 9.88 0.34
N GLY A 11 -1.53 10.25 -0.65
CA GLY A 11 -1.51 9.71 -2.01
C GLY A 11 -0.14 9.69 -2.65
N ASP A 12 0.62 10.79 -2.49
CA ASP A 12 1.95 10.99 -3.07
C ASP A 12 3.11 10.59 -2.14
N THR A 13 2.80 9.93 -1.01
CA THR A 13 3.84 9.46 -0.08
C THR A 13 4.64 8.34 -0.74
N PRO A 14 5.97 8.46 -0.84
CA PRO A 14 6.80 7.40 -1.41
C PRO A 14 6.88 6.21 -0.45
N LEU A 15 6.62 5.02 -1.00
CA LEU A 15 6.61 3.74 -0.29
C LEU A 15 7.68 2.84 -0.87
N TYR A 16 8.45 2.25 0.02
CA TYR A 16 9.56 1.38 -0.35
C TYR A 16 9.19 -0.06 -0.05
N PHE A 17 9.63 -0.97 -0.91
CA PHE A 17 9.45 -2.39 -0.71
C PHE A 17 10.06 -2.80 0.63
N SER A 18 9.25 -3.47 1.45
CA SER A 18 9.63 -3.89 2.80
C SER A 18 9.91 -5.38 2.82
N HIS A 19 8.90 -6.20 2.49
CA HIS A 19 8.98 -7.66 2.44
C HIS A 19 7.73 -8.24 1.77
N TYR A 20 7.72 -9.56 1.55
CA TYR A 20 6.55 -10.30 1.07
C TYR A 20 6.26 -11.53 1.95
N TYR A 21 5.00 -11.98 1.97
CA TYR A 21 4.57 -13.18 2.69
C TYR A 21 3.43 -13.90 1.95
N ASN A 22 3.59 -15.20 1.69
CA ASN A 22 2.70 -16.06 0.88
C ASN A 22 2.34 -15.48 -0.50
N PHE A 23 1.39 -14.53 -0.54
CA PHE A 23 0.89 -13.87 -1.75
C PHE A 23 0.64 -12.36 -1.52
N LEU A 24 1.33 -11.78 -0.54
CA LEU A 24 1.19 -10.40 -0.10
C LEU A 24 2.54 -9.68 -0.17
N PHE A 25 2.60 -8.56 -0.88
CA PHE A 25 3.72 -7.63 -0.87
C PHE A 25 3.41 -6.47 0.07
N VAL A 26 4.39 -6.09 0.87
CA VAL A 26 4.27 -5.01 1.85
C VAL A 26 5.26 -3.92 1.48
N PHE A 27 4.75 -2.70 1.38
CA PHE A 27 5.50 -1.47 1.20
C PHE A 27 5.25 -0.56 2.39
N LYS A 28 6.22 0.29 2.72
CA LYS A 28 6.08 1.25 3.82
C LYS A 28 6.81 2.56 3.53
N SER A 29 6.26 3.65 4.07
CA SER A 29 6.93 4.94 4.08
C SER A 29 8.01 5.01 5.18
N ALA A 30 8.87 6.02 5.10
CA ALA A 30 9.55 6.52 6.28
C ALA A 30 8.53 7.04 7.32
N VAL A 31 8.96 7.21 8.57
CA VAL A 31 8.14 7.92 9.56
C VAL A 31 8.05 9.37 9.12
N LEU A 32 6.83 9.87 8.94
CA LEU A 32 6.54 11.22 8.47
C LEU A 32 6.70 12.24 9.62
N ASP A 33 6.74 13.53 9.28
CA ASP A 33 6.94 14.62 10.27
C ASP A 33 5.85 14.69 11.35
N ASN A 34 4.64 14.24 11.03
CA ASN A 34 3.52 14.11 11.98
C ASN A 34 3.59 12.83 12.84
N GLY A 35 4.65 12.02 12.71
CA GLY A 35 4.85 10.76 13.41
C GLY A 35 4.10 9.57 12.82
N ASP A 36 3.36 9.76 11.73
CA ASP A 36 2.63 8.68 11.05
C ASP A 36 3.57 7.82 10.21
N GLN A 37 3.20 6.54 10.01
CA GLN A 37 3.83 5.66 9.04
C GLN A 37 2.74 4.98 8.20
N VAL A 38 2.89 5.06 6.88
CA VAL A 38 1.96 4.51 5.91
C VAL A 38 2.47 3.17 5.43
N PHE A 39 1.56 2.19 5.35
CA PHE A 39 1.84 0.88 4.77
C PHE A 39 0.88 0.61 3.62
N LEU A 40 1.41 0.03 2.56
CA LEU A 40 0.67 -0.43 1.41
C LEU A 40 0.83 -1.94 1.30
N HIS A 41 -0.30 -2.64 1.31
CA HIS A 41 -0.37 -4.09 1.17
C HIS A 41 -0.99 -4.44 -0.18
N LEU A 42 -0.18 -5.04 -1.05
CA LEU A 42 -0.60 -5.54 -2.36
C LEU A 42 -0.70 -7.07 -2.29
N GLY A 43 -1.92 -7.58 -2.28
CA GLY A 43 -2.20 -9.00 -2.15
C GLY A 43 -2.91 -9.56 -3.38
N GLY A 44 -2.83 -10.87 -3.57
CA GLY A 44 -3.58 -11.55 -4.63
C GLY A 44 -3.60 -13.07 -4.45
N ASN A 45 -4.04 -13.76 -5.49
CA ASN A 45 -3.87 -15.21 -5.60
C ASN A 45 -2.54 -15.55 -6.29
N MET A 46 -2.20 -16.84 -6.37
CA MET A 46 -0.96 -17.31 -6.98
C MET A 46 -0.80 -16.86 -8.44
N GLU A 47 -1.89 -16.75 -9.21
CA GLU A 47 -1.87 -16.28 -10.59
C GLU A 47 -1.52 -14.78 -10.67
N LYS A 48 -2.17 -13.95 -9.86
CA LYS A 48 -1.94 -12.50 -9.78
C LYS A 48 -0.54 -12.16 -9.28
N VAL A 49 -0.07 -12.84 -8.24
CA VAL A 49 1.29 -12.66 -7.71
C VAL A 49 2.35 -13.03 -8.74
N SER A 50 2.10 -14.05 -9.55
CA SER A 50 3.03 -14.44 -10.62
C SER A 50 3.17 -13.39 -11.72
N ALA A 51 2.20 -12.47 -11.85
CA ALA A 51 2.23 -11.37 -12.81
C ALA A 51 2.74 -10.05 -12.21
N LEU A 52 2.83 -9.93 -10.88
CA LEU A 52 3.30 -8.71 -10.23
C LEU A 52 4.83 -8.64 -10.28
N VAL A 53 5.35 -7.60 -10.94
CA VAL A 53 6.77 -7.28 -10.96
C VAL A 53 7.00 -6.09 -10.03
N VAL A 54 7.90 -6.27 -9.05
CA VAL A 54 8.27 -5.22 -8.09
C VAL A 54 9.75 -4.94 -8.26
N ASP A 55 10.11 -3.69 -8.54
CA ASP A 55 11.49 -3.22 -8.36
C ASP A 55 11.65 -2.72 -6.91
N ALA A 56 12.49 -3.41 -6.13
CA ALA A 56 12.71 -3.05 -4.73
C ALA A 56 13.47 -1.72 -4.54
N ASN A 57 14.08 -1.18 -5.60
CA ASN A 57 14.84 0.07 -5.56
C ASN A 57 14.00 1.28 -5.97
N GLU A 58 12.86 1.05 -6.63
CA GLU A 58 11.99 2.13 -7.07
C GLU A 58 10.84 2.32 -6.06
N PRO A 59 10.68 3.52 -5.48
CA PRO A 59 9.54 3.80 -4.63
C PRO A 59 8.26 3.89 -5.44
N MET A 60 7.15 3.52 -4.81
CA MET A 60 5.81 3.67 -5.37
C MET A 60 4.94 4.59 -4.52
N THR A 61 3.93 5.19 -5.12
CA THR A 61 2.91 6.00 -4.43
C THR A 61 1.59 5.23 -4.32
N LEU A 62 0.67 5.69 -3.47
CA LEU A 62 -0.68 5.10 -3.38
C LEU A 62 -1.49 5.38 -4.65
N ASN A 63 -1.16 6.47 -5.35
CA ASN A 63 -1.87 6.94 -6.55
C ASN A 63 -1.49 6.16 -7.83
N GLU A 64 -0.27 5.67 -7.96
CA GLU A 64 0.26 5.19 -9.26
C GLU A 64 0.05 3.70 -9.56
N ASN A 65 -0.38 2.87 -8.60
CA ASN A 65 -0.35 1.40 -8.78
C ASN A 65 -1.54 0.62 -8.20
N GLY A 66 -2.65 1.29 -7.90
CA GLY A 66 -3.78 0.68 -7.19
C GLY A 66 -4.94 0.20 -8.04
N ASP A 67 -4.78 -0.94 -8.72
CA ASP A 67 -5.95 -1.75 -9.03
C ASP A 67 -6.68 -2.15 -7.73
N ASN A 68 -7.98 -2.47 -7.82
CA ASN A 68 -8.99 -2.50 -6.75
C ASN A 68 -8.75 -3.40 -5.50
N GLU A 69 -7.54 -3.90 -5.26
CA GLU A 69 -7.21 -4.88 -4.22
C GLU A 69 -6.10 -4.41 -3.25
N ILE A 70 -6.06 -3.11 -2.96
CA ILE A 70 -5.13 -2.56 -1.99
C ILE A 70 -5.73 -2.58 -0.58
N ALA A 71 -4.95 -3.04 0.42
CA ALA A 71 -5.14 -2.65 1.80
C ALA A 71 -4.10 -1.62 2.26
N PHE A 72 -4.52 -0.63 3.03
CA PHE A 72 -3.65 0.34 3.68
C PHE A 72 -3.59 0.07 5.16
N ILE A 73 -2.41 0.19 5.78
CA ILE A 73 -2.32 0.21 7.24
C ILE A 73 -1.82 1.56 7.71
N LYS A 74 -2.61 2.25 8.53
CA LYS A 74 -2.19 3.43 9.30
C LYS A 74 -2.08 3.02 10.76
N ASN A 75 -0.91 3.16 11.37
CA ASN A 75 -0.72 2.95 12.81
C ASN A 75 -1.32 1.61 13.34
N LYS A 76 -1.21 0.53 12.56
CA LYS A 76 -1.73 -0.84 12.80
C LYS A 76 -3.22 -1.08 12.50
N GLU A 77 -3.96 -0.11 11.97
CA GLU A 77 -5.34 -0.30 11.49
C GLU A 77 -5.35 -0.58 9.99
N VAL A 78 -5.94 -1.70 9.57
CA VAL A 78 -6.02 -2.14 8.16
C VAL A 78 -7.31 -1.65 7.51
N LEU A 79 -7.20 -1.02 6.34
CA LEU A 79 -8.31 -0.52 5.52
C LEU A 79 -8.23 -1.18 4.14
N TRP A 80 -9.23 -1.97 3.72
CA TRP A 80 -9.23 -2.64 2.42
C TRP A 80 -10.06 -1.86 1.39
N LYS A 81 -9.53 -1.65 0.19
CA LYS A 81 -10.24 -1.04 -0.95
C LYS A 81 -11.45 -1.87 -1.40
N GLN A 82 -11.42 -3.19 -1.16
CA GLN A 82 -12.51 -4.10 -1.54
C GLN A 82 -13.75 -3.98 -0.63
N ASP A 83 -13.62 -3.39 0.56
CA ASP A 83 -14.74 -3.12 1.46
C ASP A 83 -15.45 -1.78 1.13
N LEU A 84 -15.03 -1.12 0.05
CA LEU A 84 -15.56 0.17 -0.45
C LEU A 84 -16.63 0.00 -1.55
N GLU A 85 -16.88 -1.24 -2.01
CA GLU A 85 -17.96 -1.59 -2.97
C GLU A 85 -19.16 -2.26 -2.30
#